data_AF-G5NMA6-F1
#
_entry.id   AF-G5NMA6-F1
#
_cell.length_a   1.000
_cell.length_b   1.000
_cell.length_c   1.000
_cell.angle_alpha   90.00
_cell.angle_beta   90.00
_cell.angle_gamma   90.00
#
_symmetry.space_group_name_H-M   'P 1'
#
loop_
_entity.id
_entity.type
_entity.pdbx_description
1 polymer ?
#
loop_
_entity_poly.entity_id
_entity_poly.type
_entity_poly.pdbx_seq_one_letter_code
_entity_poly.pdbx_strand_id
1 'polypeptide(L)'
;MKHIRIIFFIPVALLFSANSYSASPVGCAAKKQEVENQIAYAREHNNIYQIAGLQKALREIDEHCTDPQLLKQRQLKIAQKEKKVAESQAELERARETGNPKKMAQKQKKLDRAREELQDAQNTLYQ
;
A
#
# COMPACT_ATOMS: atom_id res chain seq x y z
N MET A 1 -29.04 -27.47 -62.37
CA MET A 1 -30.21 -26.64 -61.99
C MET A 1 -29.90 -25.93 -60.68
N LYS A 2 -29.79 -24.60 -60.78
CA LYS A 2 -29.84 -23.54 -59.76
C LYS A 2 -29.27 -23.84 -58.37
N HIS A 3 -27.99 -23.47 -58.20
CA HIS A 3 -27.37 -23.23 -56.91
C HIS A 3 -27.97 -21.97 -56.28
N ILE A 4 -28.68 -22.15 -55.16
CA ILE A 4 -29.09 -21.03 -54.30
C ILE A 4 -28.00 -20.89 -53.24
N ARG A 5 -27.10 -19.92 -53.45
CA ARG A 5 -26.12 -19.48 -52.46
C ARG A 5 -26.77 -18.42 -51.58
N ILE A 6 -27.34 -18.85 -50.45
CA ILE A 6 -27.77 -17.92 -49.40
C ILE A 6 -26.52 -17.51 -48.64
N ILE A 7 -25.99 -16.34 -48.98
CA ILE A 7 -24.96 -15.67 -48.17
C ILE A 7 -25.72 -15.05 -46.99
N PHE A 8 -25.71 -15.73 -45.85
CA PHE A 8 -26.23 -15.20 -44.59
C PHE A 8 -25.17 -14.26 -44.01
N PHE A 9 -25.24 -12.97 -44.35
CA PHE A 9 -24.44 -11.93 -43.70
C PHE A 9 -24.99 -11.75 -42.27
N ILE A 10 -24.39 -12.46 -41.30
CA ILE A 10 -24.63 -12.20 -39.87
C ILE A 10 -23.89 -10.92 -39.53
N PRO A 11 -24.58 -9.83 -39.13
CA PRO A 11 -23.89 -8.67 -38.58
C PRO A 11 -23.27 -9.10 -37.25
N VAL A 12 -21.94 -9.17 -37.21
CA VAL A 12 -21.19 -9.31 -35.96
C VAL A 12 -21.43 -8.04 -35.16
N ALA A 13 -22.38 -8.11 -34.23
CA ALA A 13 -22.59 -7.08 -33.23
C ALA A 13 -21.38 -7.09 -32.28
N LEU A 14 -20.46 -6.15 -32.48
CA LEU A 14 -19.39 -5.83 -31.54
C LEU A 14 -20.04 -5.34 -30.24
N LEU A 15 -20.19 -6.25 -29.28
CA LEU A 15 -20.51 -5.91 -27.91
C LEU A 15 -19.30 -5.18 -27.32
N PHE A 16 -19.36 -3.86 -27.32
CA PHE A 16 -18.44 -3.01 -26.55
C PHE A 16 -18.73 -3.25 -25.07
N SER A 17 -17.94 -4.12 -24.43
CA SER A 17 -17.90 -4.19 -22.97
C SER A 17 -17.28 -2.91 -22.45
N ALA A 18 -18.12 -2.01 -21.93
CA ALA A 18 -17.67 -0.83 -21.21
C ALA A 18 -16.97 -1.29 -19.92
N ASN A 19 -15.64 -1.32 -19.94
CA ASN A 19 -14.86 -1.49 -18.71
C ASN A 19 -14.98 -0.20 -17.89
N SER A 20 -15.85 -0.22 -16.88
CA SER A 20 -15.94 0.84 -15.88
C SER A 20 -14.64 0.86 -15.07
N TYR A 21 -13.70 1.73 -15.42
CA TYR A 21 -12.54 2.02 -14.56
C TYR A 21 -13.03 2.79 -13.33
N SER A 22 -13.39 2.07 -12.28
CA SER A 22 -13.57 2.68 -10.96
C SER A 22 -12.21 3.10 -10.43
N ALA A 23 -12.02 4.38 -10.11
CA ALA A 23 -10.81 4.83 -9.45
C ALA A 23 -10.67 4.09 -8.10
N SER A 24 -9.47 3.58 -7.81
CA SER A 24 -9.19 3.02 -6.49
C SER A 24 -9.38 4.12 -5.44
N PRO A 25 -9.98 3.81 -4.28
CA PRO A 25 -10.12 4.80 -3.23
C PRO A 25 -8.73 5.27 -2.78
N VAL A 26 -8.66 6.51 -2.29
CA VAL A 26 -7.46 7.08 -1.69
C VAL A 26 -7.74 7.61 -0.29
N GLY A 27 -6.70 7.87 0.49
CA GLY A 27 -6.78 8.53 1.79
C GLY A 27 -7.62 7.74 2.80
N CYS A 28 -8.52 8.43 3.50
CA CYS A 28 -9.38 7.81 4.51
C CYS A 28 -10.32 6.76 3.93
N ALA A 29 -10.80 6.94 2.70
CA ALA A 29 -11.65 5.95 2.02
C ALA A 29 -10.86 4.66 1.75
N ALA A 30 -9.61 4.77 1.28
CA ALA A 30 -8.75 3.59 1.08
C ALA A 30 -8.47 2.87 2.39
N LYS A 31 -8.16 3.64 3.44
CA LYS A 31 -7.89 3.10 4.78
C LYS A 31 -9.11 2.37 5.36
N LYS A 32 -10.32 2.90 5.12
CA LYS A 32 -11.57 2.24 5.50
C LYS A 32 -11.76 0.93 4.76
N GLN A 33 -11.64 0.95 3.42
CA GLN A 33 -11.81 -0.24 2.60
C GLN A 33 -10.82 -1.36 2.97
N GLU A 34 -9.57 -1.01 3.28
CA GLU A 34 -8.56 -1.96 3.76
C GLU A 34 -8.99 -2.66 5.07
N VAL A 35 -9.51 -1.90 6.04
CA VAL A 35 -10.01 -2.47 7.30
C VAL A 35 -11.24 -3.36 7.08
N GLU A 36 -12.15 -2.97 6.18
CA GLU A 36 -13.31 -3.77 5.81
C GLU A 36 -12.90 -5.09 5.15
N ASN A 37 -11.91 -5.08 4.26
CA ASN A 37 -11.32 -6.28 3.67
C ASN A 37 -10.70 -7.20 4.74
N GLN A 38 -9.97 -6.63 5.70
CA GLN A 38 -9.40 -7.40 6.81
C GLN A 38 -10.49 -8.00 7.71
N ILE A 39 -11.62 -7.31 7.90
CA ILE A 39 -12.77 -7.86 8.63
C ILE A 39 -13.37 -9.04 7.87
N ALA A 40 -13.55 -8.90 6.55
CA ALA A 40 -14.05 -9.99 5.70
C ALA A 40 -13.16 -11.23 5.80
N TYR A 41 -11.84 -11.04 5.67
CA TYR A 41 -10.86 -12.11 5.83
C TYR A 41 -10.92 -12.74 7.24
N ALA A 42 -10.94 -11.93 8.30
CA ALA A 42 -11.00 -12.44 9.67
C ALA A 42 -12.30 -13.23 9.95
N ARG A 43 -13.41 -12.89 9.28
CA ARG A 43 -14.68 -13.65 9.34
C ARG A 43 -14.56 -15.01 8.70
N GLU A 44 -13.97 -15.11 7.52
CA GLU A 44 -13.72 -16.39 6.83
C GLU A 44 -12.89 -17.35 7.70
N HIS A 45 -11.98 -16.79 8.49
CA HIS A 45 -11.12 -17.56 9.41
C HIS A 45 -11.64 -17.66 10.85
N ASN A 46 -12.87 -17.21 11.13
CA ASN A 46 -13.49 -17.22 12.47
C ASN A 46 -12.62 -16.59 13.58
N ASN A 47 -11.81 -15.58 13.24
CA ASN A 47 -10.93 -14.91 14.21
C ASN A 47 -11.67 -13.77 14.93
N ILE A 48 -12.48 -14.14 15.92
CA ILE A 48 -13.38 -13.22 16.64
C ILE A 48 -12.62 -12.06 17.31
N TYR A 49 -11.45 -12.31 17.88
CA TYR A 49 -10.65 -11.27 18.53
C TYR A 49 -10.14 -10.23 17.53
N GLN A 50 -9.66 -10.69 16.37
CA GLN A 50 -9.23 -9.79 15.30
C GLN A 50 -10.40 -8.96 14.75
N ILE A 51 -11.57 -9.59 14.55
CA ILE A 51 -12.78 -8.88 14.10
C ILE A 51 -13.13 -7.75 15.06
N ALA A 52 -13.16 -8.00 16.37
CA ALA A 52 -13.50 -6.99 17.37
C ALA A 52 -12.52 -5.79 17.35
N GLY A 53 -11.22 -6.08 17.21
CA GLY A 53 -10.19 -5.04 17.07
C GLY A 53 -10.35 -4.22 15.79
N LEU A 54 -10.59 -4.88 14.67
CA LEU A 54 -10.79 -4.22 13.37
C LEU A 54 -12.08 -3.39 13.33
N GLN A 55 -13.17 -3.85 13.94
CA GLN A 55 -14.40 -3.07 14.08
C GLN A 55 -14.19 -1.81 14.91
N LYS A 56 -13.36 -1.87 15.96
CA LYS A 56 -12.96 -0.67 16.70
C LYS A 56 -12.16 0.28 15.80
N ALA A 57 -11.17 -0.23 15.07
CA ALA A 57 -10.38 0.59 14.14
C ALA A 57 -11.25 1.24 13.06
N LEU A 58 -12.26 0.53 12.55
CA LEU A 58 -13.21 1.06 11.57
C LEU A 58 -13.99 2.26 12.13
N ARG A 59 -14.51 2.16 13.37
CA ARG A 59 -15.20 3.28 14.03
C ARG A 59 -14.30 4.49 14.22
N GLU A 60 -13.06 4.27 14.66
CA GLU A 60 -12.07 5.35 14.82
C GLU A 60 -11.76 6.04 13.48
N ILE A 61 -11.75 5.29 12.37
CA ILE A 61 -11.60 5.87 11.03
C ILE A 61 -12.82 6.71 10.67
N ASP A 62 -14.02 6.18 10.88
CA ASP A 62 -15.27 6.89 10.58
C ASP A 62 -15.44 8.18 11.41
N GLU A 63 -14.98 8.17 12.67
CA GLU A 63 -15.15 9.30 13.59
C GLU A 63 -14.02 10.35 13.48
N HIS A 64 -12.80 9.94 13.13
CA HIS A 64 -11.61 10.79 13.29
C HIS A 64 -10.70 10.88 12.07
N CYS A 65 -10.91 10.09 11.01
CA CYS A 65 -10.07 10.19 9.83
C CYS A 65 -10.46 11.40 8.98
N THR A 66 -9.47 12.26 8.72
CA THR A 66 -9.57 13.28 7.67
C THR A 66 -8.36 13.20 6.76
N ASP A 67 -8.55 13.38 5.45
CA ASP A 67 -7.45 13.29 4.49
C ASP A 67 -6.30 14.28 4.78
N PRO A 68 -6.55 15.54 5.19
CA PRO A 68 -5.48 16.46 5.57
C PRO A 68 -4.67 15.97 6.79
N GLN A 69 -5.35 15.42 7.81
CA GLN A 69 -4.67 14.87 8.98
C GLN A 69 -3.84 13.63 8.61
N LEU A 70 -4.39 12.75 7.77
CA LEU A 70 -3.71 11.55 7.30
C LEU A 70 -2.47 11.91 6.47
N LEU A 71 -2.56 12.88 5.57
CA LEU A 71 -1.43 13.39 4.81
C LEU A 71 -0.34 13.96 5.74
N LYS A 72 -0.73 14.78 6.72
CA LYS A 72 0.20 15.33 7.71
C LYS A 72 0.91 14.23 8.51
N GLN A 73 0.18 13.21 8.95
CA GLN A 73 0.76 12.06 9.64
C GLN A 73 1.79 11.31 8.77
N ARG A 74 1.52 11.15 7.47
CA ARG A 74 2.44 10.51 6.53
C ARG A 74 3.68 11.34 6.26
N GLN A 75 3.54 12.66 6.10
CA GLN A 75 4.68 13.58 5.97
C GLN A 75 5.59 13.52 7.21
N LEU A 76 5.00 13.50 8.42
CA LEU A 76 5.75 13.32 9.65
C LEU A 76 6.47 11.97 9.69
N LYS A 77 5.84 10.90 9.20
CA LYS A 77 6.47 9.58 9.09
C LYS A 77 7.66 9.61 8.13
N ILE A 78 7.55 10.27 6.97
CA ILE A 78 8.67 10.45 6.04
C ILE A 78 9.83 11.18 6.74
N ALA A 79 9.57 12.32 7.39
CA ALA A 79 10.61 13.07 8.11
C ALA A 79 11.31 12.22 9.20
N GLN A 80 10.55 11.38 9.92
CA GLN A 80 11.14 10.43 10.87
C GLN A 80 12.01 9.38 10.20
N LYS A 81 11.61 8.87 9.03
CA LYS A 81 12.41 7.90 8.25
C LYS A 81 13.67 8.52 7.67
N GLU A 82 13.60 9.75 7.18
CA GLU A 82 14.78 10.52 6.74
C GLU A 82 15.80 10.68 7.87
N LYS A 83 15.33 11.03 9.07
CA LYS A 83 16.18 11.09 10.26
C LYS A 83 16.84 9.73 10.56
N LYS A 84 16.08 8.63 10.49
CA LYS A 84 16.60 7.27 10.70
C LYS A 84 17.66 6.87 9.66
N VAL A 85 17.50 7.29 8.40
CA VAL A 85 18.52 7.10 7.36
C VAL A 85 19.79 7.86 7.72
N ALA A 86 19.68 9.14 8.09
CA ALA A 86 20.82 9.95 8.48
C ALA A 86 21.57 9.37 9.69
N GLU A 87 20.85 8.94 10.73
CA GLU A 87 21.42 8.27 11.90
C GLU A 87 22.13 6.97 11.54
N SER A 88 21.53 6.15 10.67
CA SER A 88 22.10 4.87 10.24
C SER A 88 23.34 5.07 9.37
N GLN A 89 23.38 6.12 8.54
CA GLN A 89 24.55 6.52 7.78
C GLN A 89 25.69 6.90 8.73
N ALA A 90 25.43 7.74 9.74
CA ALA A 90 26.43 8.13 10.73
C ALA A 90 26.94 6.94 11.57
N GLU A 91 26.09 5.96 11.88
CA GLU A 91 26.53 4.70 12.50
C GLU A 91 27.45 3.87 11.60
N LEU A 92 27.18 3.84 10.28
CA LEU A 92 28.03 3.15 9.32
C LEU A 92 29.40 3.83 9.19
N GLU A 93 29.46 5.16 9.10
CA GLU A 93 30.74 5.89 9.05
C GLU A 93 31.59 5.63 10.30
N ARG A 94 30.99 5.71 11.50
CA ARG A 94 31.70 5.35 12.74
C ARG A 94 32.17 3.88 12.76
N ALA A 95 31.41 2.97 12.16
CA ALA A 95 31.85 1.58 12.04
C ALA A 95 33.04 1.42 11.08
N ARG A 96 33.15 2.24 10.03
CA ARG A 96 34.29 2.24 9.11
C ARG A 96 35.58 2.66 9.81
N GLU A 97 35.52 3.63 10.73
CA GLU A 97 36.68 4.04 11.55
C GLU A 97 37.24 2.88 12.40
N THR A 98 36.39 1.96 12.84
CA THR A 98 36.83 0.78 13.62
C THR A 98 37.48 -0.31 12.78
N GLY A 99 37.37 -0.26 11.44
CA GLY A 99 37.89 -1.26 10.52
C GLY A 99 37.30 -2.68 10.66
N ASN A 100 36.27 -2.89 11.49
CA ASN A 100 35.70 -4.21 11.72
C ASN A 100 34.68 -4.57 10.61
N PRO A 101 34.99 -5.53 9.71
CA PRO A 101 34.15 -5.81 8.54
C PRO A 101 32.77 -6.34 8.92
N LYS A 102 32.67 -7.12 10.00
CA LYS A 102 31.38 -7.64 10.49
C LYS A 102 30.48 -6.52 11.00
N LYS A 103 31.03 -5.56 11.75
CA LYS A 103 30.28 -4.38 12.22
C LYS A 103 29.85 -3.50 11.05
N MET A 104 30.73 -3.25 10.09
CA MET A 104 30.41 -2.49 8.88
C MET A 104 29.26 -3.13 8.09
N ALA A 105 29.31 -4.45 7.85
CA ALA A 105 28.23 -5.16 7.15
C ALA A 105 26.88 -5.06 7.88
N GLN A 106 26.90 -5.17 9.22
CA GLN A 106 25.68 -5.01 10.04
C GLN A 106 25.09 -3.59 9.93
N LYS A 107 25.94 -2.56 9.96
CA LYS A 107 25.49 -1.16 9.83
C LYS A 107 25.02 -0.82 8.42
N GLN A 108 25.66 -1.39 7.39
CA GLN A 108 25.21 -1.26 6.01
C GLN A 108 23.80 -1.83 5.84
N LYS A 109 23.55 -3.05 6.33
CA LYS A 109 22.21 -3.65 6.30
C LYS A 109 21.16 -2.81 7.03
N LYS A 110 21.52 -2.18 8.14
CA LYS A 110 20.62 -1.27 8.89
C LYS A 110 20.28 -0.03 8.06
N LEU A 111 21.27 0.56 7.39
CA LEU A 111 21.09 1.70 6.50
C LEU A 111 20.20 1.35 5.29
N ASP A 112 20.45 0.20 4.66
CA ASP A 112 19.66 -0.25 3.51
C ASP A 112 18.18 -0.44 3.90
N ARG A 113 17.93 -1.08 5.04
CA ARG A 113 16.57 -1.21 5.59
C ARG A 113 15.93 0.15 5.90
N ALA A 114 16.68 1.10 6.44
CA ALA A 114 16.15 2.44 6.71
C ALA A 114 15.77 3.18 5.41
N ARG A 115 16.53 2.99 4.33
CA ARG A 115 16.25 3.55 3.01
C ARG A 115 15.02 2.92 2.37
N GLU A 116 14.87 1.60 2.47
CA GLU A 116 13.67 0.88 2.03
C GLU A 116 12.42 1.39 2.78
N GLU A 117 12.47 1.47 4.11
CA GLU A 117 11.36 1.98 4.92
C GLU A 117 11.02 3.46 4.61
N LEU A 118 12.00 4.26 4.18
CA LEU A 118 11.77 5.63 3.71
C LEU A 118 11.07 5.63 2.34
N GLN A 119 11.55 4.83 1.41
CA GLN A 119 10.96 4.71 0.08
C GLN A 119 9.50 4.25 0.16
N ASP A 120 9.19 3.27 1.00
CA ASP A 120 7.82 2.82 1.25
C ASP A 120 6.93 3.94 1.81
N ALA A 121 7.46 4.73 2.74
CA ALA A 121 6.74 5.88 3.30
C ALA A 121 6.46 6.97 2.23
N GLN A 122 7.39 7.19 1.31
CA GLN A 122 7.22 8.12 0.19
C GLN A 122 6.22 7.61 -0.85
N ASN A 123 6.28 6.32 -1.20
CA ASN A 123 5.36 5.68 -2.14
C ASN A 123 3.91 5.70 -1.65
N THR A 124 3.71 5.69 -0.33
CA THR A 124 2.39 5.68 0.33
C THR A 124 1.89 7.07 0.72
N LEU A 125 2.61 8.14 0.37
CA LEU A 125 2.26 9.50 0.80
C LEU A 125 0.83 9.90 0.40
N TYR A 126 0.46 9.63 -0.85
CA TYR A 126 -0.83 10.00 -1.44
C TYR A 126 -1.79 8.84 -1.67
N GLN A 127 -1.43 7.63 -1.24
CA GLN A 127 -2.28 6.43 -1.37
C GLN A 127 -3.44 6.48 -0.38
#